data_AF-A0A835GJI5-F1
#
_entry.id   AF-A0A835GJI5-F1
#
_cell.length_a   1.000
_cell.length_b   1.000
_cell.length_c   1.000
_cell.angle_alpha   90.00
_cell.angle_beta   90.00
_cell.angle_gamma   90.00
#
_symmetry.space_group_name_H-M   'P 1'
#
loop_
_entity.id
_entity.type
_entity.pdbx_description
1 polymer ?
#
loop_
_entity_poly.entity_id
_entity_poly.type
_entity_poly.pdbx_seq_one_letter_code
_entity_poly.pdbx_strand_id
1 'polypeptide(L)'
;DCVEETSHDPLSAPAAQTPGSIDPRLEKKKPNENVSLADNSLLVDISDALSEKEKVKFTVHTKTTLPEFQKSEFIVVRQHEEFVWLHDRYEENEEYAGYIIPPAPPRPDFDASREKLQRLGEGEGALTREEFLKMKEELEDEYLATFKKTVAMHEVFLQRLAAHPVFRNDSHLRVFLEYEQDLCAKPRGKMDLIGGLMRSMTTTTDEIYLGATVRDVNDFFEQETTFLQEYYSHLKEAVAKVDRMTTKHK
;
A
#
# COMPACT_ATOMS: atom_id res chain seq x y z
N ASP A 1 66.71 1.54 -40.60
CA ASP A 1 65.97 1.62 -39.33
C ASP A 1 66.24 2.93 -38.63
N CYS A 2 65.16 3.65 -38.33
CA CYS A 2 65.15 5.06 -37.97
C CYS A 2 65.47 5.33 -36.49
N VAL A 3 66.62 5.97 -36.26
CA VAL A 3 66.88 7.24 -35.53
C VAL A 3 65.60 8.06 -35.21
N GLU A 4 65.40 8.79 -34.10
CA GLU A 4 66.29 9.41 -33.12
C GLU A 4 65.47 9.92 -31.90
N GLU A 5 66.14 10.10 -30.76
CA GLU A 5 65.70 10.84 -29.58
C GLU A 5 65.43 12.33 -29.87
N THR A 6 64.58 12.99 -29.07
CA THR A 6 65.01 13.98 -28.05
C THR A 6 63.82 14.75 -27.45
N SER A 7 63.95 15.01 -26.15
CA SER A 7 63.07 15.75 -25.24
C SER A 7 63.25 17.27 -25.29
N HIS A 8 62.19 18.06 -25.07
CA HIS A 8 62.11 19.23 -24.15
C HIS A 8 60.78 20.03 -24.27
N ASP A 9 60.01 20.06 -23.17
CA ASP A 9 59.53 21.22 -22.38
C ASP A 9 58.74 22.45 -22.97
N PRO A 10 58.09 23.30 -22.12
CA PRO A 10 56.68 23.74 -22.27
C PRO A 10 56.45 25.25 -22.62
N LEU A 11 55.15 25.63 -22.61
CA LEU A 11 54.53 26.97 -22.59
C LEU A 11 54.42 27.77 -23.91
N SER A 12 53.17 28.06 -24.32
CA SER A 12 52.67 29.42 -24.67
C SER A 12 51.21 29.41 -25.17
N ALA A 13 50.41 30.35 -24.64
CA ALA A 13 49.04 30.73 -25.04
C ALA A 13 49.07 31.66 -26.30
N PRO A 14 48.04 32.45 -26.75
CA PRO A 14 46.67 32.71 -26.25
C PRO A 14 45.58 32.97 -27.35
N ALA A 15 44.43 33.53 -26.91
CA ALA A 15 43.51 34.46 -27.62
C ALA A 15 42.49 33.89 -28.64
N ALA A 16 41.24 34.36 -28.79
CA ALA A 16 40.34 35.31 -28.11
C ALA A 16 38.94 35.12 -28.81
N GLN A 17 37.76 35.36 -28.25
CA GLN A 17 37.08 36.66 -28.08
C GLN A 17 35.64 36.40 -27.55
N THR A 18 35.16 37.35 -26.75
CA THR A 18 33.93 37.46 -25.95
C THR A 18 32.69 37.90 -26.78
N PRO A 19 31.59 38.44 -26.21
CA PRO A 19 30.47 37.84 -25.45
C PRO A 19 29.10 38.05 -26.16
N GLY A 20 28.02 37.44 -25.66
CA GLY A 20 26.66 37.78 -26.08
C GLY A 20 25.61 37.35 -25.06
N SER A 21 25.24 38.28 -24.17
CA SER A 21 24.22 38.10 -23.14
C SER A 21 22.82 38.37 -23.71
N ILE A 22 21.89 37.41 -23.63
CA ILE A 22 20.42 37.64 -23.65
C ILE A 22 19.73 36.56 -22.78
N ASP A 23 19.26 36.96 -21.61
CA ASP A 23 18.17 36.33 -20.83
C ASP A 23 16.80 36.72 -21.45
N PRO A 24 15.61 36.19 -21.06
CA PRO A 24 15.28 35.01 -20.24
C PRO A 24 14.13 34.15 -20.84
N ARG A 25 14.03 32.85 -20.52
CA ARG A 25 12.75 32.10 -20.37
C ARG A 25 13.02 30.65 -19.99
N LEU A 26 12.91 30.37 -18.70
CA LEU A 26 12.90 29.01 -18.16
C LEU A 26 11.53 28.39 -18.50
N GLU A 27 11.44 27.72 -19.66
CA GLU A 27 10.33 26.81 -19.91
C GLU A 27 10.43 25.63 -18.93
N LYS A 28 9.37 25.46 -18.14
CA LYS A 28 9.17 24.31 -17.26
C LYS A 28 9.05 23.05 -18.10
N LYS A 29 10.16 22.33 -18.32
CA LYS A 29 10.12 20.93 -18.73
C LYS A 29 9.51 20.12 -17.59
N LYS A 30 8.30 19.60 -17.82
CA LYS A 30 7.76 18.49 -17.03
C LYS A 30 8.76 17.33 -17.10
N PRO A 31 9.15 16.69 -15.99
CA PRO A 31 9.87 15.44 -16.07
C PRO A 31 8.87 14.38 -16.58
N ASN A 32 8.97 14.02 -17.86
CA ASN A 32 8.49 12.71 -18.28
C ASN A 32 9.49 11.69 -17.72
N GLU A 33 9.23 11.19 -16.53
CA GLU A 33 9.91 10.03 -15.96
C GLU A 33 9.46 8.77 -16.73
N ASN A 34 9.99 8.58 -17.93
CA ASN A 34 10.16 7.23 -18.48
C ASN A 34 11.41 6.64 -17.82
N VAL A 35 11.29 6.26 -16.55
CA VAL A 35 12.29 5.41 -15.90
C VAL A 35 12.23 4.06 -16.61
N SER A 36 13.33 3.67 -17.24
CA SER A 36 13.46 2.33 -17.82
C SER A 36 13.30 1.31 -16.69
N LEU A 37 12.22 0.53 -16.75
CA LEU A 37 11.96 -0.55 -15.81
C LEU A 37 13.12 -1.56 -15.86
N ALA A 38 13.52 -2.10 -14.71
CA ALA A 38 14.50 -3.17 -14.65
C ALA A 38 13.94 -4.46 -15.28
N ASP A 39 14.82 -5.31 -15.78
CA ASP A 39 14.44 -6.63 -16.30
C ASP A 39 13.79 -7.47 -15.20
N ASN A 40 12.69 -8.16 -15.52
CA ASN A 40 11.88 -8.91 -14.57
C ASN A 40 11.44 -8.06 -13.37
N SER A 41 10.83 -6.90 -13.59
CA SER A 41 10.22 -6.07 -12.54
C SER A 41 8.69 -6.11 -12.62
N LEU A 42 8.05 -6.06 -11.45
CA LEU A 42 6.61 -5.91 -11.29
C LEU A 42 6.40 -4.78 -10.28
N LEU A 43 5.96 -3.63 -10.75
CA LEU A 43 5.64 -2.46 -9.94
C LEU A 43 4.13 -2.29 -9.89
N VAL A 44 3.61 -2.12 -8.68
CA VAL A 44 2.18 -1.93 -8.42
C VAL A 44 2.00 -0.72 -7.51
N ASP A 45 1.13 0.19 -7.92
CA ASP A 45 0.76 1.39 -7.16
C ASP A 45 -0.76 1.62 -7.25
N ILE A 46 -1.31 2.34 -6.27
CA ILE A 46 -2.72 2.76 -6.29
C ILE A 46 -2.77 4.23 -6.69
N SER A 47 -2.99 4.45 -7.98
CA SER A 47 -3.02 5.79 -8.58
C SER A 47 -4.16 6.69 -8.10
N ASP A 48 -5.32 6.08 -7.81
CA ASP A 48 -6.51 6.78 -7.33
C ASP A 48 -7.40 5.80 -6.54
N ALA A 49 -8.30 6.35 -5.74
CA ALA A 49 -9.37 5.57 -5.15
C ALA A 49 -10.63 6.43 -5.02
N LEU A 50 -11.79 5.77 -5.08
CA LEU A 50 -13.09 6.41 -5.08
C LEU A 50 -14.01 5.76 -4.06
N SER A 51 -14.54 6.56 -3.14
CA SER A 51 -15.49 6.13 -2.13
C SER A 51 -16.91 6.32 -2.65
N GLU A 52 -17.63 5.22 -2.90
CA GLU A 52 -19.01 5.21 -3.38
C GLU A 52 -19.94 4.60 -2.34
N LYS A 53 -20.78 5.42 -1.70
CA LYS A 53 -21.81 5.02 -0.72
C LYS A 53 -21.32 4.17 0.45
N GLU A 54 -21.09 2.87 0.26
CA GLU A 54 -20.65 1.88 1.25
C GLU A 54 -19.37 1.16 0.82
N LYS A 55 -18.89 1.42 -0.39
CA LYS A 55 -17.78 0.71 -1.02
C LYS A 55 -16.65 1.68 -1.37
N VAL A 56 -15.44 1.14 -1.46
CA VAL A 56 -14.26 1.86 -1.93
C VAL A 56 -13.69 1.09 -3.10
N LYS A 57 -13.47 1.81 -4.19
CA LYS A 57 -12.83 1.30 -5.40
C LYS A 57 -11.43 1.86 -5.47
N PHE A 58 -10.45 1.00 -5.68
CA PHE A 58 -9.04 1.31 -5.80
C PHE A 58 -8.63 1.13 -7.25
N THR A 59 -8.05 2.17 -7.84
CA THR A 59 -7.49 2.15 -9.19
C THR A 59 -6.07 1.63 -9.09
N VAL A 60 -5.90 0.32 -9.26
CA VAL A 60 -4.62 -0.38 -9.20
C VAL A 60 -3.94 -0.23 -10.54
N HIS A 61 -2.77 0.40 -10.53
CA HIS A 61 -1.93 0.60 -11.69
C HIS A 61 -0.73 -0.33 -11.59
N THR A 62 -0.43 -1.02 -12.69
CA THR A 62 0.65 -2.02 -12.76
C THR A 62 1.56 -1.71 -13.94
N LYS A 63 2.87 -1.72 -13.68
CA LYS A 63 3.95 -1.64 -14.67
C LYS A 63 4.84 -2.85 -14.53
N THR A 64 5.09 -3.55 -15.62
CA THR A 64 5.80 -4.83 -15.58
C THR A 64 6.64 -5.08 -16.83
N THR A 65 7.78 -5.74 -16.65
CA THR A 65 8.61 -6.30 -17.73
C THR A 65 8.55 -7.82 -17.78
N LEU A 66 7.68 -8.42 -16.95
CA LEU A 66 7.48 -9.87 -16.90
C LEU A 66 6.72 -10.38 -18.14
N PRO A 67 7.20 -11.45 -18.80
CA PRO A 67 6.58 -11.99 -20.01
C PRO A 67 5.24 -12.69 -19.77
N GLU A 68 4.89 -12.99 -18.51
CA GLU A 68 3.63 -13.66 -18.14
C GLU A 68 2.40 -12.74 -18.25
N PHE A 69 2.59 -11.42 -18.38
CA PHE A 69 1.50 -10.44 -18.53
C PHE A 69 1.29 -10.08 -20.01
N GLN A 70 0.05 -9.83 -20.43
CA GLN A 70 -0.23 -9.48 -21.84
C GLN A 70 0.21 -8.06 -22.21
N LYS A 71 0.18 -7.14 -21.23
CA LYS A 71 0.50 -5.72 -21.39
C LYS A 71 1.61 -5.34 -20.40
N SER A 72 2.50 -4.44 -20.80
CA SER A 72 3.57 -3.92 -19.91
C SER A 72 3.08 -2.85 -18.93
N GLU A 73 1.92 -2.24 -19.20
CA GLU A 73 1.29 -1.23 -18.36
C GLU A 73 -0.23 -1.35 -18.49
N PHE A 74 -0.94 -1.40 -17.37
CA PHE A 74 -2.40 -1.52 -17.35
C PHE A 74 -2.97 -1.06 -16.00
N ILE A 75 -4.28 -0.81 -16.00
CA ILE A 75 -5.03 -0.31 -14.85
C ILE A 75 -6.28 -1.16 -14.67
N VAL A 76 -6.56 -1.56 -13.44
CA VAL A 76 -7.80 -2.22 -13.05
C VAL A 76 -8.40 -1.57 -11.83
N VAL A 77 -9.73 -1.70 -11.67
CA VAL A 77 -10.44 -1.18 -10.51
C VAL A 77 -10.79 -2.34 -9.59
N ARG A 78 -10.45 -2.21 -8.31
CA ARG A 78 -10.65 -3.27 -7.30
C ARG A 78 -11.39 -2.76 -6.07
N GLN A 79 -12.23 -3.58 -5.49
CA GLN A 79 -12.89 -3.36 -4.20
C GLN A 79 -12.15 -4.10 -3.10
N HIS A 80 -12.33 -3.65 -1.86
CA HIS A 80 -11.70 -4.25 -0.68
C HIS A 80 -11.89 -5.78 -0.60
N GLU A 81 -13.08 -6.29 -0.94
CA GLU A 81 -13.39 -7.72 -0.96
C GLU A 81 -12.50 -8.53 -1.91
N GLU A 82 -12.03 -7.93 -3.01
CA GLU A 82 -11.13 -8.60 -3.96
C GLU A 82 -9.71 -8.73 -3.38
N PHE A 83 -9.27 -7.79 -2.53
CA PHE A 83 -7.99 -7.91 -1.81
C PHE A 83 -8.06 -9.02 -0.76
N VAL A 84 -9.19 -9.12 -0.05
CA VAL A 84 -9.44 -10.21 0.90
C VAL A 84 -9.47 -11.54 0.17
N TRP A 85 -10.16 -11.63 -0.96
CA TRP A 85 -10.16 -12.83 -1.80
C TRP A 85 -8.73 -13.24 -2.22
N LEU A 86 -7.90 -12.28 -2.65
CA LEU A 86 -6.51 -12.57 -3.03
C LEU A 86 -5.70 -13.09 -1.84
N HIS A 87 -5.83 -12.46 -0.67
CA HIS A 87 -5.18 -12.93 0.57
C HIS A 87 -5.61 -14.36 0.91
N ASP A 88 -6.91 -14.65 0.92
CA ASP A 88 -7.45 -15.98 1.17
C ASP A 88 -6.87 -17.03 0.20
N ARG A 89 -6.61 -16.67 -1.08
CA ARG A 89 -6.00 -17.59 -2.06
C ARG A 89 -4.55 -17.93 -1.71
N TYR A 90 -3.79 -16.99 -1.16
CA TYR A 90 -2.44 -17.26 -0.68
C TYR A 90 -2.46 -18.13 0.57
N GLU A 91 -3.38 -17.86 1.50
CA GLU A 91 -3.49 -18.59 2.78
C GLU A 91 -4.00 -20.03 2.59
N GLU A 92 -4.95 -20.24 1.66
CA GLU A 92 -5.50 -21.57 1.35
C GLU A 92 -4.54 -22.45 0.51
N ASN A 93 -3.46 -21.90 -0.06
CA ASN A 93 -2.54 -22.66 -0.91
C ASN A 93 -1.43 -23.34 -0.09
N GLU A 94 -1.46 -24.68 -0.07
CA GLU A 94 -0.46 -25.52 0.62
C GLU A 94 0.98 -25.31 0.12
N GLU A 95 1.17 -24.90 -1.14
CA GLU A 95 2.50 -24.60 -1.69
C GLU A 95 3.16 -23.38 -1.02
N TYR A 96 2.36 -22.52 -0.39
CA TYR A 96 2.82 -21.35 0.34
C TYR A 96 2.92 -21.59 1.85
N ALA A 97 2.73 -22.82 2.31
CA ALA A 97 2.97 -23.19 3.70
C ALA A 97 4.42 -22.87 4.12
N GLY A 98 4.57 -22.16 5.23
CA GLY A 98 5.88 -21.74 5.75
C GLY A 98 6.41 -20.41 5.18
N TYR A 99 5.73 -19.80 4.20
CA TYR A 99 6.04 -18.44 3.78
C TYR A 99 5.31 -17.40 4.63
N ILE A 100 5.91 -16.21 4.77
CA ILE A 100 5.29 -15.08 5.47
C ILE A 100 4.39 -14.34 4.47
N ILE A 101 3.11 -14.64 4.50
CA ILE A 101 2.09 -13.96 3.68
C ILE A 101 1.84 -12.57 4.28
N PRO A 102 1.90 -11.47 3.50
CA PRO A 102 1.57 -10.14 3.98
C PRO A 102 0.14 -10.08 4.54
N PRO A 103 -0.11 -9.40 5.67
CA PRO A 103 -1.43 -9.35 6.26
C PRO A 103 -2.42 -8.64 5.33
N ALA A 104 -3.66 -9.13 5.27
CA ALA A 104 -4.74 -8.49 4.52
C ALA A 104 -4.91 -7.03 4.95
N PRO A 105 -5.15 -6.10 4.00
CA PRO A 105 -5.45 -4.72 4.35
C PRO A 105 -6.75 -4.67 5.15
N PRO A 106 -6.89 -3.75 6.13
CA PRO A 106 -8.13 -3.64 6.91
C PRO A 106 -9.24 -3.03 6.05
N ARG A 107 -10.48 -3.37 6.40
CA ARG A 107 -11.66 -2.79 5.77
C ARG A 107 -11.64 -1.27 5.93
N PRO A 108 -11.84 -0.51 4.85
CA PRO A 108 -12.04 0.93 4.96
C PRO A 108 -13.29 1.25 5.77
N ASP A 109 -13.17 2.08 6.81
CA ASP A 109 -14.29 2.59 7.60
C ASP A 109 -14.40 4.10 7.39
N PHE A 110 -15.49 4.52 6.76
CA PHE A 110 -15.79 5.93 6.47
C PHE A 110 -17.12 6.37 7.07
N ASP A 111 -17.77 5.53 7.87
CA ASP A 111 -19.15 5.76 8.30
C ASP A 111 -19.23 6.96 9.26
N ALA A 112 -18.31 7.03 10.21
CA ALA A 112 -18.22 8.16 11.13
C ALA A 112 -17.97 9.49 10.41
N SER A 113 -17.09 9.51 9.42
CA SER A 113 -16.81 10.72 8.63
C SER A 113 -18.00 11.13 7.77
N ARG A 114 -18.69 10.17 7.14
CA ARG A 114 -19.91 10.43 6.34
C ARG A 114 -21.05 10.96 7.19
N GLU A 115 -21.27 10.38 8.37
CA GLU A 115 -22.30 10.83 9.30
C GLU A 115 -22.03 12.27 9.77
N LYS A 116 -20.77 12.60 10.11
CA LYS A 116 -20.38 13.97 10.48
C LYS A 116 -20.62 14.96 9.34
N LEU A 117 -20.25 14.61 8.10
CA LEU A 117 -20.47 15.43 6.90
C LEU A 117 -21.97 15.65 6.64
N GLN A 118 -22.80 14.62 6.80
CA GLN A 118 -24.24 14.73 6.64
C GLN A 118 -24.86 15.65 7.72
N ARG A 119 -24.51 15.45 8.99
CA ARG A 119 -24.99 16.27 10.11
C ARG A 119 -24.58 17.74 9.94
N LEU A 120 -23.37 18.00 9.43
CA LEU A 120 -22.93 19.37 9.15
C LEU A 120 -23.80 20.02 8.06
N GLY A 121 -24.17 19.29 7.01
CA GLY A 121 -25.07 19.78 5.96
C GLY A 121 -26.50 20.07 6.45
N GLU A 122 -27.03 19.24 7.35
CA GLU A 122 -28.35 19.46 7.97
C GLU A 122 -28.35 20.68 8.92
N GLY A 123 -27.19 21.02 9.49
CA GLY A 123 -26.98 22.15 10.40
C GLY A 123 -26.56 23.47 9.75
N GLU A 124 -26.50 23.55 8.41
CA GLU A 124 -25.97 24.71 7.68
C GLU A 124 -26.65 26.04 8.09
N GLY A 125 -27.94 26.01 8.45
CA GLY A 125 -28.70 27.19 8.86
C GLY A 125 -28.48 27.66 10.30
N ALA A 126 -27.78 26.89 11.14
CA ALA A 126 -27.57 27.18 12.56
C ALA A 126 -26.21 27.81 12.88
N LEU A 127 -25.23 27.70 11.96
CA LEU A 127 -23.88 28.22 12.13
C LEU A 127 -23.65 29.48 11.30
N THR A 128 -22.65 30.28 11.69
CA THR A 128 -22.16 31.33 10.81
C THR A 128 -21.43 30.70 9.61
N ARG A 129 -21.39 31.42 8.49
CA ARG A 129 -20.74 30.94 7.26
C ARG A 129 -19.26 30.57 7.48
N GLU A 130 -18.56 31.33 8.33
CA GLU A 130 -17.14 31.09 8.63
C GLU A 130 -16.93 29.82 9.47
N GLU A 131 -17.76 29.61 10.49
CA GLU A 131 -17.73 28.40 11.32
C GLU A 131 -18.09 27.15 10.49
N PHE A 132 -19.08 27.26 9.61
CA PHE A 132 -19.47 26.17 8.71
C PHE A 132 -18.32 25.78 7.77
N LEU A 133 -17.67 26.75 7.14
CA LEU A 133 -16.53 26.49 6.25
C LEU A 133 -15.36 25.84 6.99
N LYS A 134 -15.04 26.33 8.20
CA LYS A 134 -13.96 25.77 9.02
C LYS A 134 -14.27 24.33 9.43
N MET A 135 -15.48 24.05 9.92
CA MET A 135 -15.87 22.69 10.30
C MET A 135 -15.91 21.75 9.09
N LYS A 136 -16.34 22.26 7.92
CA LYS A 136 -16.34 21.47 6.68
C LYS A 136 -14.91 21.09 6.27
N GLU A 137 -13.98 22.04 6.29
CA GLU A 137 -12.57 21.80 5.98
C GLU A 137 -11.94 20.78 6.94
N GLU A 138 -12.18 20.92 8.26
CA GLU A 138 -11.67 19.97 9.26
C GLU A 138 -12.19 18.53 9.03
N LEU A 139 -13.46 18.37 8.63
CA LEU A 139 -14.03 17.06 8.29
C LEU A 139 -13.49 16.49 6.99
N GLU A 140 -13.29 17.34 5.97
CA GLU A 140 -12.66 16.95 4.70
C GLU A 140 -11.22 16.48 4.92
N ASP A 141 -10.47 17.13 5.80
CA ASP A 141 -9.12 16.73 6.20
C ASP A 141 -9.10 15.40 6.98
N GLU A 142 -10.01 15.21 7.94
CA GLU A 142 -10.14 13.95 8.68
C GLU A 142 -10.47 12.78 7.73
N TYR A 143 -11.39 13.04 6.79
CA TYR A 143 -11.76 12.09 5.75
C TYR A 143 -10.55 11.75 4.86
N LEU A 144 -9.83 12.76 4.38
CA LEU A 144 -8.67 12.59 3.51
C LEU A 144 -7.52 11.85 4.21
N ALA A 145 -7.30 12.11 5.50
CA ALA A 145 -6.28 11.41 6.29
C ALA A 145 -6.60 9.91 6.41
N THR A 146 -7.87 9.58 6.72
CA THR A 146 -8.34 8.19 6.78
C THR A 146 -8.22 7.52 5.42
N PHE A 147 -8.60 8.24 4.37
CA PHE A 147 -8.54 7.78 2.99
C PHE A 147 -7.11 7.43 2.55
N LYS A 148 -6.17 8.34 2.75
CA LYS A 148 -4.74 8.14 2.46
C LYS A 148 -4.17 6.94 3.22
N LYS A 149 -4.53 6.79 4.50
CA LYS A 149 -4.12 5.64 5.32
C LYS A 149 -4.63 4.33 4.69
N THR A 150 -5.91 4.26 4.34
CA THR A 150 -6.50 3.07 3.71
C THR A 150 -5.81 2.73 2.38
N VAL A 151 -5.62 3.72 1.50
CA VAL A 151 -4.95 3.52 0.21
C VAL A 151 -3.55 2.98 0.41
N ALA A 152 -2.76 3.60 1.30
CA ALA A 152 -1.40 3.15 1.60
C ALA A 152 -1.37 1.69 2.10
N MET A 153 -2.33 1.28 2.94
CA MET A 153 -2.38 -0.11 3.42
C MET A 153 -2.69 -1.12 2.30
N HIS A 154 -3.59 -0.80 1.38
CA HIS A 154 -3.91 -1.66 0.22
C HIS A 154 -2.75 -1.71 -0.77
N GLU A 155 -2.09 -0.57 -0.99
CA GLU A 155 -0.92 -0.47 -1.87
C GLU A 155 0.26 -1.29 -1.31
N VAL A 156 0.59 -1.11 -0.03
CA VAL A 156 1.69 -1.84 0.62
C VAL A 156 1.46 -3.36 0.58
N PHE A 157 0.23 -3.83 0.71
CA PHE A 157 -0.11 -5.24 0.56
C PHE A 157 0.29 -5.76 -0.83
N LEU A 158 -0.12 -5.06 -1.90
CA LEU A 158 0.21 -5.45 -3.28
C LEU A 158 1.71 -5.33 -3.56
N GLN A 159 2.36 -4.26 -3.09
CA GLN A 159 3.81 -4.06 -3.25
C GLN A 159 4.61 -5.18 -2.60
N ARG A 160 4.20 -5.65 -1.42
CA ARG A 160 4.85 -6.79 -0.74
C ARG A 160 4.71 -8.09 -1.53
N LEU A 161 3.53 -8.35 -2.10
CA LEU A 161 3.32 -9.51 -2.96
C LEU A 161 4.15 -9.42 -4.24
N ALA A 162 4.18 -8.25 -4.89
CA ALA A 162 4.93 -8.01 -6.11
C ALA A 162 6.46 -8.06 -5.91
N ALA A 163 6.96 -7.63 -4.74
CA ALA A 163 8.37 -7.67 -4.40
C ALA A 163 8.86 -9.08 -4.00
N HIS A 164 7.96 -9.96 -3.56
CA HIS A 164 8.34 -11.30 -3.11
C HIS A 164 8.65 -12.21 -4.31
N PRO A 165 9.81 -12.89 -4.35
CA PRO A 165 10.27 -13.65 -5.53
C PRO A 165 9.35 -14.81 -5.92
N VAL A 166 8.63 -15.39 -4.96
CA VAL A 166 7.64 -16.47 -5.19
C VAL A 166 6.26 -15.90 -5.53
N PHE A 167 5.66 -15.12 -4.64
CA PHE A 167 4.28 -14.61 -4.79
C PHE A 167 4.06 -13.78 -6.06
N ARG A 168 5.07 -13.04 -6.54
CA ARG A 168 4.96 -12.24 -7.77
C ARG A 168 4.62 -13.05 -9.02
N ASN A 169 4.85 -14.37 -9.00
CA ASN A 169 4.59 -15.27 -10.12
C ASN A 169 3.24 -16.02 -9.97
N ASP A 170 2.52 -15.78 -8.87
CA ASP A 170 1.24 -16.45 -8.59
C ASP A 170 0.18 -16.14 -9.66
N SER A 171 -0.64 -17.15 -9.93
CA SER A 171 -1.72 -17.05 -10.93
C SER A 171 -2.88 -16.17 -10.48
N HIS A 172 -3.24 -16.18 -9.20
CA HIS A 172 -4.33 -15.38 -8.65
C HIS A 172 -3.95 -13.91 -8.59
N LEU A 173 -2.70 -13.58 -8.24
CA LEU A 173 -2.18 -12.21 -8.31
C LEU A 173 -2.25 -11.66 -9.74
N ARG A 174 -1.88 -12.45 -10.74
CA ARG A 174 -1.99 -12.03 -12.14
C ARG A 174 -3.42 -11.72 -12.54
N VAL A 175 -4.36 -12.60 -12.19
CA VAL A 175 -5.79 -12.37 -12.41
C VAL A 175 -6.26 -11.12 -11.68
N PHE A 176 -5.82 -10.91 -10.44
CA PHE A 176 -6.13 -9.72 -9.66
C PHE A 176 -5.62 -8.44 -10.33
N LEU A 177 -4.43 -8.44 -10.92
CA LEU A 177 -3.87 -7.24 -11.53
C LEU A 177 -4.42 -6.98 -12.94
N GLU A 178 -4.67 -8.03 -13.74
CA GLU A 178 -4.90 -7.88 -15.19
C GLU A 178 -6.37 -8.00 -15.61
N TYR A 179 -7.21 -8.67 -14.82
CA TYR A 179 -8.60 -8.95 -15.22
C TYR A 179 -9.49 -7.70 -15.17
N GLU A 180 -9.86 -7.13 -16.31
CA GLU A 180 -10.55 -5.83 -16.35
C GLU A 180 -11.99 -5.82 -15.77
N GLN A 181 -12.62 -6.99 -15.62
CA GLN A 181 -13.97 -7.06 -15.03
C GLN A 181 -13.91 -7.18 -13.51
N ASP A 182 -15.04 -6.90 -12.86
CA ASP A 182 -15.21 -7.19 -11.44
C ASP A 182 -14.91 -8.67 -11.20
N LEU A 183 -13.93 -8.97 -10.35
CA LEU A 183 -13.82 -10.31 -9.79
C LEU A 183 -15.04 -10.41 -8.91
N CYS A 184 -16.09 -11.06 -9.41
CA CYS A 184 -17.24 -11.42 -8.60
C CYS A 184 -16.74 -12.36 -7.49
N ALA A 185 -16.18 -11.78 -6.43
CA ALA A 185 -16.05 -12.36 -5.13
C ALA A 185 -17.48 -12.54 -4.66
N LYS A 186 -18.09 -13.63 -5.14
CA LYS A 186 -19.43 -14.06 -4.78
C LYS A 186 -19.52 -13.86 -3.27
N PRO A 187 -20.45 -13.04 -2.75
CA PRO A 187 -20.56 -12.84 -1.32
C PRO A 187 -20.61 -14.23 -0.69
N ARG A 188 -19.55 -14.62 0.01
CA ARG A 188 -19.57 -15.82 0.85
C ARG A 188 -20.77 -15.58 1.77
N GLY A 189 -21.80 -16.43 1.65
CA GLY A 189 -23.06 -16.21 2.35
C GLY A 189 -22.79 -16.07 3.85
N LYS A 190 -23.69 -15.43 4.60
CA LYS A 190 -23.53 -15.24 6.06
C LYS A 190 -23.19 -16.52 6.85
N MET A 191 -23.41 -17.70 6.27
CA MET A 191 -22.98 -18.99 6.84
C MET A 191 -21.47 -19.28 6.72
N ASP A 192 -20.77 -18.77 5.69
CA ASP A 192 -19.33 -18.98 5.51
C ASP A 192 -18.47 -17.94 6.25
N LEU A 193 -19.00 -16.74 6.51
CA LEU A 193 -18.33 -15.74 7.35
C LEU A 193 -18.27 -16.18 8.82
N ILE A 194 -19.28 -16.96 9.27
CA ILE A 194 -19.23 -17.68 10.54
C ILE A 194 -18.20 -18.81 10.48
N GLY A 195 -18.05 -19.49 9.33
CA GLY A 195 -17.00 -20.51 9.13
C GLY A 195 -15.57 -19.96 9.07
N GLY A 196 -15.36 -18.71 8.66
CA GLY A 196 -14.06 -18.03 8.72
C GLY A 196 -13.66 -17.60 10.12
N LEU A 197 -14.62 -17.12 10.93
CA LEU A 197 -14.38 -16.75 12.32
C LEU A 197 -14.31 -17.99 13.24
N MET A 198 -15.02 -19.07 12.90
CA MET A 198 -15.01 -20.33 13.64
C MET A 198 -13.75 -21.17 13.39
N ARG A 199 -13.04 -20.97 12.25
CA ARG A 199 -11.69 -21.54 12.06
C ARG A 199 -10.72 -21.07 13.15
N SER A 200 -10.80 -19.81 13.59
CA SER A 200 -10.00 -19.32 14.72
C SER A 200 -10.33 -20.00 16.07
N MET A 201 -11.48 -20.66 16.23
CA MET A 201 -11.88 -21.35 17.48
C MET A 201 -11.82 -22.89 17.37
N THR A 202 -12.00 -23.48 16.17
CA THR A 202 -11.77 -24.91 15.94
C THR A 202 -10.30 -25.24 15.80
N THR A 203 -9.45 -24.30 15.37
CA THR A 203 -8.00 -24.44 15.50
C THR A 203 -7.64 -24.68 16.96
N THR A 204 -8.30 -24.07 17.94
CA THR A 204 -7.99 -24.36 19.36
C THR A 204 -8.31 -25.81 19.76
N THR A 205 -9.28 -26.49 19.13
CA THR A 205 -9.60 -27.88 19.52
C THR A 205 -8.75 -28.91 18.75
N ASP A 206 -8.42 -28.63 17.48
CA ASP A 206 -7.52 -29.48 16.69
C ASP A 206 -6.04 -29.24 17.09
N GLU A 207 -5.67 -28.03 17.52
CA GLU A 207 -4.38 -27.71 18.16
C GLU A 207 -4.26 -28.35 19.54
N ILE A 208 -5.36 -28.50 20.30
CA ILE A 208 -5.35 -29.25 21.57
C ILE A 208 -5.22 -30.77 21.31
N TYR A 209 -5.76 -31.29 20.20
CA TYR A 209 -5.67 -32.73 19.87
C TYR A 209 -4.34 -33.10 19.17
N LEU A 210 -3.81 -32.24 18.28
CA LEU A 210 -2.49 -32.40 17.68
C LEU A 210 -1.35 -31.99 18.64
N GLY A 211 -1.57 -31.02 19.53
CA GLY A 211 -0.62 -30.61 20.56
C GLY A 211 -0.37 -31.68 21.63
N ALA A 212 -1.23 -32.69 21.74
CA ALA A 212 -1.02 -33.86 22.58
C ALA A 212 -0.02 -34.87 21.99
N THR A 213 0.28 -34.79 20.68
CA THR A 213 1.17 -35.76 20.01
C THR A 213 2.40 -35.12 19.36
N VAL A 214 2.38 -33.82 19.07
CA VAL A 214 3.54 -33.06 18.55
C VAL A 214 3.71 -31.79 19.37
N ARG A 215 4.36 -31.91 20.53
CA ARG A 215 4.96 -30.76 21.22
C ARG A 215 6.23 -30.37 20.48
N ASP A 216 6.08 -29.56 19.44
CA ASP A 216 7.16 -28.67 18.99
C ASP A 216 6.75 -27.24 19.29
N VAL A 217 6.42 -27.00 20.56
CA VAL A 217 6.31 -25.67 21.12
C VAL A 217 7.74 -25.16 21.23
N ASN A 218 8.17 -24.45 20.20
CA ASN A 218 9.50 -23.85 20.19
C ASN A 218 9.49 -22.70 21.21
N ASP A 219 10.16 -22.89 22.36
CA ASP A 219 10.29 -21.90 23.44
C ASP A 219 10.64 -20.49 22.93
N PHE A 220 11.38 -20.41 21.81
CA PHE A 220 11.68 -19.17 21.12
C PHE A 220 10.42 -18.42 20.66
N PHE A 221 9.49 -19.08 19.98
CA PHE A 221 8.28 -18.43 19.47
C PHE A 221 7.33 -18.00 20.59
N GLU A 222 7.27 -18.73 21.70
CA GLU A 222 6.48 -18.31 22.87
C GLU A 222 7.06 -17.06 23.53
N GLN A 223 8.39 -17.02 23.70
CA GLN A 223 9.08 -15.86 24.26
C GLN A 223 8.92 -14.63 23.35
N GLU A 224 9.12 -14.80 22.04
CA GLU A 224 8.93 -13.72 21.05
C GLU A 224 7.47 -13.26 21.00
N THR A 225 6.50 -14.17 21.10
CA THR A 225 5.08 -13.82 21.14
C THR A 225 4.76 -12.98 22.38
N THR A 226 5.28 -13.37 23.54
CA THR A 226 5.10 -12.63 24.79
C THR A 226 5.71 -11.24 24.69
N PHE A 227 6.96 -11.15 24.21
CA PHE A 227 7.64 -9.88 23.97
C PHE A 227 6.85 -8.97 23.02
N LEU A 228 6.35 -9.52 21.91
CA LEU A 228 5.58 -8.76 20.92
C LEU A 228 4.27 -8.22 21.50
N GLN A 229 3.58 -9.01 22.34
CA GLN A 229 2.36 -8.58 23.02
C GLN A 229 2.63 -7.44 24.02
N GLU A 230 3.69 -7.56 24.83
CA GLU A 230 4.11 -6.52 25.76
C GLU A 230 4.51 -5.23 25.02
N TYR A 231 5.32 -5.36 23.97
CA TYR A 231 5.74 -4.24 23.13
C TYR A 231 4.54 -3.53 22.49
N TYR A 232 3.58 -4.28 21.95
CA TYR A 232 2.35 -3.72 21.40
C TYR A 232 1.52 -2.98 22.46
N SER A 233 1.44 -3.52 23.68
CA SER A 233 0.78 -2.84 24.81
C SER A 233 1.45 -1.50 25.13
N HIS A 234 2.77 -1.47 25.24
CA HIS A 234 3.52 -0.24 25.48
C HIS A 234 3.34 0.79 24.36
N LEU A 235 3.34 0.35 23.10
CA LEU A 235 3.09 1.23 21.96
C LEU A 235 1.69 1.83 22.03
N LYS A 236 0.66 1.02 22.32
CA LYS A 236 -0.72 1.48 22.47
C LYS A 236 -0.86 2.50 23.60
N GLU A 237 -0.21 2.28 24.74
CA GLU A 237 -0.21 3.24 25.85
C GLU A 237 0.49 4.55 25.49
N ALA A 238 1.62 4.49 24.77
CA ALA A 238 2.37 5.66 24.33
C ALA A 238 1.52 6.51 23.38
N VAL A 239 0.87 5.90 22.38
CA VAL A 239 -0.06 6.58 21.47
C VAL A 239 -1.19 7.25 22.27
N ALA A 240 -1.84 6.53 23.18
CA ALA A 240 -2.91 7.10 24.00
C ALA A 240 -2.44 8.24 24.94
N LYS A 241 -1.17 8.25 25.36
CA LYS A 241 -0.58 9.37 26.12
C LYS A 241 -0.36 10.59 25.22
N VAL A 242 0.17 10.38 24.00
CA VAL A 242 0.38 11.45 23.01
C VAL A 242 -0.96 12.07 22.61
N ASP A 243 -1.97 11.27 22.29
CA ASP A 243 -3.30 11.78 21.93
C ASP A 243 -3.92 12.64 23.04
N ARG A 244 -3.77 12.21 24.30
CA ARG A 244 -4.19 13.00 25.47
C ARG A 244 -3.43 14.31 25.66
N MET A 245 -2.18 14.39 25.22
CA MET A 245 -1.42 15.65 25.24
C MET A 245 -1.88 16.56 24.11
N THR A 246 -1.96 16.05 22.88
CA THR A 246 -2.35 16.85 21.71
C THR A 246 -3.78 17.39 21.82
N THR A 247 -4.71 16.61 22.39
CA THR A 247 -6.10 17.06 22.63
C THR A 247 -6.21 18.16 23.69
N LYS A 248 -5.27 18.25 24.63
CA LYS A 248 -5.24 19.34 25.64
C LYS A 248 -4.60 20.63 25.11
N HIS A 249 -3.92 20.55 23.97
CA HIS A 249 -3.18 21.66 23.36
C HIS A 249 -3.78 22.12 22.02
N LYS A 250 -4.88 21.51 21.56
CA LYS A 250 -5.78 22.04 20.53
C LYS A 250 -6.79 22.99 21.17
#